data_AF-A0A438ITS1-F1
#
_entry.id   AF-A0A438ITS1-F1
#
_cell.length_a   1.000
_cell.length_b   1.000
_cell.length_c   1.000
_cell.angle_alpha   90.00
_cell.angle_beta   90.00
_cell.angle_gamma   90.00
#
_symmetry.space_group_name_H-M   'P 1'
#
loop_
_entity.id
_entity.type
_entity.pdbx_description
1 polymer ?
#
loop_
_entity_poly.entity_id
_entity_poly.type
_entity_poly.pdbx_seq_one_letter_code
_entity_poly.pdbx_strand_id
1 'polypeptide(L)'
;MALTLRSSTSFINPKDTKGLKTPDISSSIFFTPSKPPCSIRAKISTQEAHLCHENAMVSEGRKNQVLHGLPTPHNKNGSRVPVFVMLPLDTVSFGGNLNKPRAMNASLMALKSAGVEGVMVDAWWGLVEKDGPMKYNWEGYAELVQMVQRHGLKLQVVMSFHQCGGNVGDSCSIPLPPWVLEEISKNTDLVYTDRSGRRNPEYISLGCDSIPVLRGRTPIQVYSDYMRSFHNRFKDYLGGVIAEIQVGMGPCGELRYPSYPESNGTWRFPWNWGIPML
;
A
#
# COMPACT_ATOMS: atom_id res chain seq x y z
N MET A 1 34.70 29.45 31.36
CA MET A 1 34.90 28.58 32.53
C MET A 1 35.04 27.14 32.05
N ALA A 2 35.59 26.22 32.86
CA ALA A 2 35.99 24.87 32.44
C ALA A 2 35.03 23.77 32.95
N LEU A 3 35.48 22.50 32.91
CA LEU A 3 34.77 21.22 33.17
C LEU A 3 34.00 20.71 31.94
N THR A 4 34.35 19.65 31.21
CA THR A 4 35.20 18.44 31.36
C THR A 4 34.65 17.28 32.22
N LEU A 5 34.60 16.09 31.59
CA LEU A 5 34.45 14.73 32.14
C LEU A 5 33.04 14.39 32.72
N ARG A 6 32.63 13.11 32.81
CA ARG A 6 33.36 11.84 32.66
C ARG A 6 32.46 10.73 32.08
N SER A 7 33.07 9.78 31.36
CA SER A 7 32.48 8.46 31.08
C SER A 7 33.06 7.42 32.04
N SER A 8 32.27 6.39 32.40
CA SER A 8 32.74 5.19 33.10
C SER A 8 31.90 3.97 32.69
N THR A 9 32.53 2.99 32.05
CA THR A 9 32.05 1.61 31.95
C THR A 9 32.71 0.74 33.03
N SER A 10 32.09 -0.37 33.40
CA SER A 10 32.75 -1.46 34.14
C SER A 10 32.10 -2.81 33.79
N PHE A 11 32.84 -3.90 34.04
CA PHE A 11 32.58 -5.25 33.53
C PHE A 11 32.71 -6.30 34.66
N ILE A 12 32.05 -7.46 34.50
CA ILE A 12 32.56 -8.84 34.81
C ILE A 12 32.90 -9.19 36.30
N ASN A 13 32.62 -10.38 36.87
CA ASN A 13 31.81 -11.56 36.48
C ASN A 13 31.45 -12.45 37.75
N PRO A 14 31.65 -13.79 37.92
CA PRO A 14 30.61 -14.67 38.51
C PRO A 14 31.03 -15.51 39.75
N LYS A 15 30.22 -16.56 40.07
CA LYS A 15 30.34 -17.65 41.10
C LYS A 15 29.68 -17.33 42.47
N ASP A 16 29.18 -18.27 43.30
CA ASP A 16 28.93 -19.74 43.31
C ASP A 16 27.89 -20.03 44.45
N THR A 17 27.26 -21.18 44.76
CA THR A 17 27.22 -22.59 44.24
C THR A 17 25.97 -23.35 44.75
N LYS A 18 25.48 -24.39 44.04
CA LYS A 18 24.49 -25.46 44.45
C LYS A 18 23.06 -25.00 44.89
N GLY A 19 21.96 -25.76 44.75
CA GLY A 19 21.66 -26.97 43.94
C GLY A 19 21.13 -28.19 44.73
N LEU A 20 19.87 -28.64 44.50
CA LEU A 20 19.44 -30.05 44.63
C LEU A 20 17.99 -30.36 44.14
N LYS A 21 17.84 -31.49 43.41
CA LYS A 21 16.67 -32.41 43.24
C LYS A 21 15.35 -31.99 42.57
N THR A 22 14.94 -32.85 41.63
CA THR A 22 13.59 -33.06 41.06
C THR A 22 12.71 -33.93 41.98
N PRO A 23 11.43 -34.14 41.60
CA PRO A 23 11.05 -35.52 41.21
C PRO A 23 10.37 -35.60 39.83
N ASP A 24 10.47 -36.77 39.21
CA ASP A 24 9.79 -37.08 37.94
C ASP A 24 8.30 -37.36 38.13
N ILE A 25 7.46 -36.86 37.20
CA ILE A 25 6.12 -37.41 36.95
C ILE A 25 5.98 -37.65 35.45
N SER A 26 5.87 -38.91 35.07
CA SER A 26 5.51 -39.32 33.71
C SER A 26 4.00 -39.17 33.50
N SER A 27 3.59 -38.53 32.40
CA SER A 27 2.22 -38.56 31.91
C SER A 27 2.22 -38.82 30.41
N SER A 28 1.60 -39.92 29.99
CA SER A 28 1.58 -40.36 28.59
C SER A 28 0.58 -39.57 27.76
N ILE A 29 0.99 -39.19 26.56
CA ILE A 29 0.13 -38.51 25.59
C ILE A 29 -0.85 -39.52 24.98
N PHE A 30 -2.15 -39.22 25.04
CA PHE A 30 -3.19 -39.96 24.34
C PHE A 30 -3.83 -39.07 23.26
N PHE A 31 -3.50 -39.31 22.00
CA PHE A 31 -4.22 -38.72 20.87
C PHE A 31 -5.39 -39.63 20.45
N THR A 32 -6.61 -39.11 20.47
CA THR A 32 -7.78 -39.77 19.88
C THR A 32 -7.97 -39.29 18.43
N PRO A 33 -8.24 -40.17 17.44
CA PRO A 33 -8.42 -39.74 16.05
C PRO A 33 -9.80 -39.08 15.85
N SER A 34 -9.83 -37.77 15.66
CA SER A 34 -11.03 -37.06 15.21
C SER A 34 -11.23 -37.25 13.70
N LYS A 35 -12.49 -37.46 13.28
CA LYS A 35 -12.84 -37.62 11.86
C LYS A 35 -12.90 -36.26 11.16
N PRO A 36 -12.44 -36.14 9.90
CA PRO A 36 -12.53 -34.87 9.17
C PRO A 36 -13.98 -34.52 8.82
N PRO A 37 -14.42 -33.25 8.99
CA PRO A 37 -15.71 -32.80 8.51
C PRO A 37 -15.73 -32.64 6.98
N CYS A 38 -16.93 -32.86 6.42
CA CYS A 38 -17.31 -32.84 5.01
C CYS A 38 -16.49 -31.94 4.05
N SER A 39 -16.02 -32.50 2.94
CA SER A 39 -15.41 -31.75 1.84
C SER A 39 -16.46 -31.00 1.01
N ILE A 40 -16.42 -29.66 1.06
CA ILE A 40 -17.30 -28.81 0.24
C ILE A 40 -16.82 -28.85 -1.22
N ARG A 41 -17.43 -29.75 -2.00
CA ARG A 41 -17.16 -29.90 -3.44
C ARG A 41 -17.89 -28.83 -4.24
N ALA A 42 -17.15 -27.79 -4.66
CA ALA A 42 -17.66 -26.83 -5.63
C ALA A 42 -18.10 -27.53 -6.93
N LYS A 43 -19.36 -27.34 -7.33
CA LYS A 43 -19.88 -27.82 -8.62
C LYS A 43 -19.75 -26.71 -9.66
N ILE A 44 -18.76 -26.83 -10.55
CA ILE A 44 -18.76 -26.07 -11.80
C ILE A 44 -19.86 -26.67 -12.67
N SER A 45 -20.84 -25.85 -13.07
CA SER A 45 -21.94 -26.25 -13.95
C SER A 45 -21.73 -25.66 -15.34
N THR A 46 -20.98 -26.36 -16.19
CA THR A 46 -20.95 -26.10 -17.62
C THR A 46 -22.28 -26.52 -18.25
N GLN A 47 -22.94 -25.61 -18.97
CA GLN A 47 -23.98 -25.99 -19.93
C GLN A 47 -23.87 -25.08 -21.15
N GLU A 48 -23.78 -25.70 -22.33
CA GLU A 48 -23.54 -25.02 -23.60
C GLU A 48 -24.84 -24.48 -24.23
N ALA A 49 -24.68 -23.68 -25.29
CA ALA A 49 -25.77 -22.97 -25.93
C ALA A 49 -26.74 -23.87 -26.71
N HIS A 50 -27.99 -23.42 -26.82
CA HIS A 50 -28.91 -23.87 -27.86
C HIS A 50 -29.69 -22.69 -28.46
N LEU A 51 -29.56 -22.54 -29.78
CA LEU A 51 -30.46 -21.80 -30.68
C LEU A 51 -31.75 -22.66 -30.88
N CYS A 52 -32.92 -22.19 -31.30
CA CYS A 52 -33.36 -20.90 -31.86
C CYS A 52 -34.90 -20.76 -31.66
N HIS A 53 -35.47 -19.55 -31.55
CA HIS A 53 -36.40 -19.00 -32.58
C HIS A 53 -36.90 -17.59 -32.26
N GLU A 54 -37.44 -16.93 -33.29
CA GLU A 54 -37.91 -15.54 -33.28
C GLU A 54 -39.30 -15.35 -32.65
N ASN A 55 -39.56 -14.14 -32.18
CA ASN A 55 -40.72 -13.37 -32.63
C ASN A 55 -40.39 -11.88 -32.58
N ALA A 56 -40.81 -11.12 -33.59
CA ALA A 56 -40.40 -9.72 -33.77
C ALA A 56 -41.48 -8.73 -33.29
N MET A 57 -41.07 -7.72 -32.53
CA MET A 57 -41.78 -6.45 -32.41
C MET A 57 -40.80 -5.29 -32.41
N VAL A 58 -41.21 -4.18 -33.05
CA VAL A 58 -40.38 -2.99 -33.27
C VAL A 58 -40.87 -1.87 -32.37
N SER A 59 -39.97 -1.27 -31.58
CA SER A 59 -39.88 0.19 -31.48
C SER A 59 -38.52 0.67 -30.97
N GLU A 60 -38.26 1.93 -31.26
CA GLU A 60 -37.02 2.71 -31.13
C GLU A 60 -36.49 2.86 -29.68
N GLY A 61 -35.29 3.43 -29.51
CA GLY A 61 -35.05 4.14 -28.24
C GLY A 61 -33.65 4.63 -27.86
N ARG A 62 -32.57 3.83 -28.00
CA ARG A 62 -31.25 4.29 -27.51
C ARG A 62 -30.04 3.59 -28.12
N LYS A 63 -29.27 4.32 -28.94
CA LYS A 63 -27.86 4.02 -29.23
C LYS A 63 -26.95 4.70 -28.20
N ASN A 64 -25.73 4.17 -28.08
CA ASN A 64 -24.56 4.64 -27.31
C ASN A 64 -24.25 3.84 -26.03
N GLN A 65 -23.93 2.55 -26.20
CA GLN A 65 -22.78 2.02 -25.46
C GLN A 65 -21.53 2.67 -26.03
N VAL A 66 -20.74 3.35 -25.19
CA VAL A 66 -19.45 3.90 -25.61
C VAL A 66 -18.44 2.76 -25.62
N LEU A 67 -18.24 2.16 -26.79
CA LEU A 67 -17.11 1.27 -27.06
C LEU A 67 -15.79 2.01 -26.75
N HIS A 68 -14.73 1.25 -26.42
CA HIS A 68 -13.40 1.80 -26.13
C HIS A 68 -13.01 2.91 -27.13
N GLY A 69 -12.68 4.09 -26.59
CA GLY A 69 -12.21 5.21 -27.42
C GLY A 69 -10.98 4.80 -28.22
N LEU A 70 -11.00 5.07 -29.53
CA LEU A 70 -9.84 4.81 -30.38
C LEU A 70 -8.62 5.58 -29.88
N PRO A 71 -7.40 5.04 -30.04
CA PRO A 71 -6.19 5.80 -29.75
C PRO A 71 -6.16 7.10 -30.56
N THR A 72 -5.98 8.22 -29.87
CA THR A 72 -5.68 9.52 -30.49
C THR A 72 -4.53 9.33 -31.49
N PRO A 73 -4.61 9.87 -32.72
CA PRO A 73 -3.60 9.62 -33.74
C PRO A 73 -2.23 10.15 -33.29
N HIS A 74 -1.37 9.23 -32.82
CA HIS A 74 0.00 9.54 -32.42
C HIS A 74 0.77 10.09 -33.63
N ASN A 75 1.06 11.38 -33.59
CA ASN A 75 1.79 12.07 -34.63
C ASN A 75 3.20 11.47 -34.75
N LYS A 76 3.58 10.98 -35.95
CA LYS A 76 4.76 10.12 -36.17
C LYS A 76 6.09 10.90 -36.13
N ASN A 77 6.44 11.47 -34.98
CA ASN A 77 7.70 12.21 -34.76
C ASN A 77 8.54 11.60 -33.63
N GLY A 78 9.18 10.47 -33.93
CA GLY A 78 10.19 9.84 -33.06
C GLY A 78 9.64 8.99 -31.90
N SER A 79 10.29 7.86 -31.62
CA SER A 79 9.96 6.98 -30.50
C SER A 79 10.53 7.50 -29.18
N ARG A 80 10.10 8.69 -28.76
CA ARG A 80 10.52 9.30 -27.49
C ARG A 80 9.86 8.57 -26.31
N VAL A 81 10.67 7.84 -25.53
CA VAL A 81 10.24 7.32 -24.23
C VAL A 81 10.07 8.51 -23.27
N PRO A 82 8.91 8.67 -22.60
CA PRO A 82 8.74 9.71 -21.59
C PRO A 82 9.54 9.36 -20.33
N VAL A 83 10.15 10.37 -19.70
CA VAL A 83 10.89 10.20 -18.46
C VAL A 83 10.15 10.94 -17.36
N PHE A 84 9.94 10.25 -16.24
CA PHE A 84 9.37 10.79 -15.01
C PHE A 84 10.40 10.67 -13.88
N VAL A 85 10.34 11.57 -12.90
CA VAL A 85 11.20 11.54 -11.71
C VAL A 85 10.34 11.41 -10.45
N MET A 86 10.63 10.40 -9.63
CA MET A 86 9.98 10.22 -8.33
C MET A 86 10.36 11.36 -7.38
N LEU A 87 9.35 11.99 -6.77
CA LEU A 87 9.56 13.01 -5.75
C LEU A 87 10.02 12.37 -4.43
N PRO A 88 10.63 13.14 -3.50
CA PRO A 88 10.97 12.64 -2.18
C PRO A 88 9.76 12.04 -1.44
N LEU A 89 9.97 10.92 -0.74
CA LEU A 89 8.93 10.23 0.05
C LEU A 89 8.28 11.17 1.09
N ASP A 90 9.04 12.15 1.59
CA ASP A 90 8.58 13.19 2.51
C ASP A 90 7.86 14.38 1.84
N THR A 91 7.42 14.27 0.58
CA THR A 91 6.78 15.36 -0.20
C THR A 91 5.59 16.00 0.52
N VAL A 92 4.74 15.21 1.18
CA VAL A 92 3.69 15.74 2.06
C VAL A 92 4.06 15.43 3.52
N SER A 93 3.98 16.46 4.36
CA SER A 93 4.30 16.36 5.79
C SER A 93 3.17 15.69 6.59
N PHE A 94 3.48 15.19 7.79
CA PHE A 94 2.47 14.65 8.73
C PHE A 94 1.34 15.64 9.07
N GLY A 95 1.58 16.96 8.92
CA GLY A 95 0.55 17.98 9.04
C GLY A 95 -0.42 18.09 7.86
N GLY A 96 -0.25 17.30 6.80
CA GLY A 96 -1.05 17.35 5.57
C GLY A 96 -0.64 18.46 4.58
N ASN A 97 0.45 19.18 4.85
CA ASN A 97 0.94 20.30 4.04
C ASN A 97 2.11 19.88 3.14
N LEU A 98 2.28 20.52 1.98
CA LEU A 98 3.42 20.33 1.08
C LEU A 98 4.73 20.68 1.79
N ASN A 99 5.72 19.79 1.70
CA ASN A 99 7.00 19.94 2.37
C ASN A 99 7.97 20.78 1.53
N LYS A 100 8.74 21.67 2.19
CA LYS A 100 9.73 22.58 1.59
C LYS A 100 9.24 23.22 0.25
N PRO A 101 8.04 23.82 0.16
CA PRO A 101 7.40 24.15 -1.13
C PRO A 101 8.23 25.07 -2.04
N ARG A 102 9.05 25.96 -1.47
CA ARG A 102 10.01 26.80 -2.21
C ARG A 102 11.10 25.97 -2.92
N ALA A 103 11.62 24.94 -2.25
CA ALA A 103 12.61 24.04 -2.82
C ALA A 103 11.98 23.09 -3.85
N MET A 104 10.78 22.55 -3.56
CA MET A 104 10.00 21.76 -4.52
C MET A 104 9.76 22.55 -5.82
N ASN A 105 9.36 23.81 -5.73
CA ASN A 105 9.15 24.67 -6.90
C ASN A 105 10.43 24.87 -7.73
N ALA A 106 11.60 25.03 -7.08
CA ALA A 106 12.89 25.13 -7.77
C ALA A 106 13.29 23.80 -8.44
N SER A 107 13.07 22.66 -7.77
CA SER A 107 13.31 21.33 -8.34
C SER A 107 12.44 21.04 -9.55
N LEU A 108 11.14 21.37 -9.50
CA LEU A 108 10.23 21.19 -10.64
C LEU A 108 10.63 22.06 -11.84
N MET A 109 11.06 23.31 -11.59
CA MET A 109 11.60 24.18 -12.64
C MET A 109 12.87 23.61 -13.28
N ALA A 110 13.79 23.06 -12.48
CA ALA A 110 15.00 22.41 -12.97
C ALA A 110 14.69 21.13 -13.78
N LEU A 111 13.78 20.27 -13.30
CA LEU A 111 13.32 19.06 -14.00
C LEU A 111 12.67 19.39 -15.34
N LYS A 112 11.83 20.43 -15.38
CA LYS A 112 11.24 20.90 -16.65
C LYS A 112 12.31 21.41 -17.61
N SER A 113 13.31 22.13 -17.11
CA SER A 113 14.43 22.66 -17.91
C SER A 113 15.34 21.54 -18.44
N ALA A 114 15.46 20.43 -17.72
CA ALA A 114 16.13 19.21 -18.18
C ALA A 114 15.29 18.37 -19.19
N GLY A 115 14.09 18.83 -19.55
CA GLY A 115 13.23 18.19 -20.56
C GLY A 115 12.47 16.96 -20.06
N VAL A 116 12.38 16.74 -18.75
CA VAL A 116 11.58 15.67 -18.12
C VAL A 116 10.09 15.87 -18.45
N GLU A 117 9.34 14.78 -18.65
CA GLU A 117 7.91 14.85 -19.00
C GLU A 117 7.05 15.18 -17.77
N GLY A 118 7.37 14.56 -16.63
CA GLY A 118 6.63 14.76 -15.39
C GLY A 118 7.35 14.24 -14.15
N VAL A 119 6.59 14.16 -13.06
CA VAL A 119 7.05 13.60 -11.78
C VAL A 119 6.06 12.56 -11.25
N MET A 120 6.53 11.71 -10.34
CA MET A 120 5.73 10.70 -9.64
C MET A 120 5.66 11.02 -8.15
N VAL A 121 4.50 10.79 -7.52
CA VAL A 121 4.33 10.98 -6.06
C VAL A 121 3.43 9.91 -5.43
N ASP A 122 3.79 9.48 -4.23
CA ASP A 122 2.96 8.65 -3.36
C ASP A 122 1.86 9.46 -2.68
N ALA A 123 0.61 9.12 -2.96
CA ALA A 123 -0.56 9.53 -2.18
C ALA A 123 -0.70 8.60 -0.97
N TRP A 124 0.01 8.94 0.12
CA TRP A 124 0.06 8.14 1.34
C TRP A 124 -1.30 8.08 2.04
N TRP A 125 -1.88 6.87 2.13
CA TRP A 125 -3.15 6.64 2.81
C TRP A 125 -3.10 7.12 4.27
N GLY A 126 -2.00 6.82 4.97
CA GLY A 126 -1.75 7.21 6.35
C GLY A 126 -1.51 8.69 6.62
N LEU A 127 -1.33 9.53 5.59
CA LEU A 127 -1.37 10.99 5.72
C LEU A 127 -2.77 11.54 5.44
N VAL A 128 -3.41 11.03 4.39
CA VAL A 128 -4.64 11.59 3.83
C VAL A 128 -5.87 11.23 4.66
N GLU A 129 -6.04 9.97 5.09
CA GLU A 129 -7.20 9.53 5.91
C GLU A 129 -6.82 9.45 7.42
N LYS A 130 -5.83 10.22 7.87
CA LYS A 130 -5.24 10.09 9.21
C LYS A 130 -6.19 10.43 10.35
N ASP A 131 -7.09 11.40 10.16
CA ASP A 131 -7.93 11.97 11.23
C ASP A 131 -9.21 11.14 11.50
N GLY A 132 -9.36 10.01 10.81
CA GLY A 132 -10.42 9.02 11.00
C GLY A 132 -11.10 8.59 9.68
N PRO A 133 -11.93 7.54 9.72
CA PRO A 133 -12.66 7.04 8.55
C PRO A 133 -13.36 8.15 7.76
N MET A 134 -13.14 8.15 6.44
CA MET A 134 -13.71 9.07 5.45
C MET A 134 -13.35 10.55 5.61
N LYS A 135 -12.39 10.90 6.49
CA LYS A 135 -11.87 12.27 6.65
C LYS A 135 -10.59 12.44 5.84
N TYR A 136 -10.74 12.76 4.56
CA TYR A 136 -9.63 12.90 3.63
C TYR A 136 -9.08 14.34 3.61
N ASN A 137 -7.81 14.53 3.96
CA ASN A 137 -7.08 15.78 3.74
C ASN A 137 -6.18 15.65 2.50
N TRP A 138 -6.47 16.43 1.46
CA TRP A 138 -5.76 16.40 0.19
C TRP A 138 -4.91 17.68 -0.07
N GLU A 139 -4.84 18.63 0.86
CA GLU A 139 -4.44 19.99 0.51
C GLU A 139 -2.95 20.15 0.13
N GLY A 140 -2.03 19.43 0.81
CA GLY A 140 -0.63 19.37 0.37
C GLY A 140 -0.44 18.74 -1.02
N TYR A 141 -1.29 17.77 -1.38
CA TYR A 141 -1.32 17.20 -2.74
C TYR A 141 -1.95 18.17 -3.75
N ALA A 142 -2.92 18.99 -3.35
CA ALA A 142 -3.51 20.02 -4.20
C ALA A 142 -2.54 21.18 -4.50
N GLU A 143 -1.75 21.62 -3.52
CA GLU A 143 -0.66 22.58 -3.75
C GLU A 143 0.37 21.99 -4.74
N LEU A 144 0.73 20.72 -4.60
CA LEU A 144 1.64 20.02 -5.50
C LEU A 144 1.09 19.95 -6.93
N VAL A 145 -0.16 19.50 -7.11
CA VAL A 145 -0.80 19.41 -8.44
C VAL A 145 -0.83 20.76 -9.15
N GLN A 146 -1.15 21.85 -8.44
CA GLN A 146 -1.10 23.22 -8.96
C GLN A 146 0.33 23.70 -9.27
N MET A 147 1.34 23.23 -8.53
CA MET A 147 2.74 23.54 -8.78
C MET A 147 3.25 22.82 -10.03
N VAL A 148 2.97 21.51 -10.17
CA VAL A 148 3.31 20.69 -11.34
C VAL A 148 2.62 21.22 -12.61
N GLN A 149 1.35 21.62 -12.52
CA GLN A 149 0.62 22.27 -13.61
C GLN A 149 1.28 23.57 -14.07
N ARG A 150 1.69 24.45 -13.14
CA ARG A 150 2.33 25.74 -13.46
C ARG A 150 3.68 25.59 -14.17
N HIS A 151 4.43 24.52 -13.90
CA HIS A 151 5.66 24.18 -14.62
C HIS A 151 5.41 23.40 -15.93
N GLY A 152 4.15 23.14 -16.29
CA GLY A 152 3.80 22.39 -17.50
C GLY A 152 4.34 20.95 -17.50
N LEU A 153 4.44 20.35 -16.32
CA LEU A 153 4.84 18.95 -16.12
C LEU A 153 3.60 18.05 -15.98
N LYS A 154 3.78 16.75 -16.23
CA LYS A 154 2.80 15.72 -15.89
C LYS A 154 3.00 15.21 -14.45
N LEU A 155 1.96 14.59 -13.89
CA LEU A 155 1.98 13.89 -12.61
C LEU A 155 1.52 12.43 -12.79
N GLN A 156 2.28 11.49 -12.25
CA GLN A 156 1.84 10.13 -11.94
C GLN A 156 1.57 10.06 -10.42
N VAL A 157 0.48 9.44 -9.99
CA VAL A 157 0.14 9.31 -8.56
C VAL A 157 -0.02 7.86 -8.16
N VAL A 158 0.71 7.43 -7.13
CA VAL A 158 0.58 6.09 -6.54
C VAL A 158 -0.41 6.13 -5.38
N MET A 159 -1.50 5.36 -5.43
CA MET A 159 -2.45 5.20 -4.32
C MET A 159 -1.80 4.31 -3.25
N SER A 160 -1.10 4.95 -2.32
CA SER A 160 -0.12 4.30 -1.46
C SER A 160 -0.79 3.81 -0.18
N PHE A 161 -1.48 2.69 -0.32
CA PHE A 161 -2.19 1.96 0.74
C PHE A 161 -1.27 1.15 1.68
N HIS A 162 0.04 1.42 1.65
CA HIS A 162 1.09 0.73 2.39
C HIS A 162 1.88 1.72 3.27
N GLN A 163 2.67 1.20 4.20
CA GLN A 163 3.59 1.99 5.03
C GLN A 163 4.87 2.36 4.25
N CYS A 164 5.28 3.63 4.33
CA CYS A 164 6.67 4.04 4.07
C CYS A 164 7.52 3.78 5.32
N GLY A 165 8.72 3.22 5.16
CA GLY A 165 9.66 2.98 6.27
C GLY A 165 9.70 1.52 6.70
N GLY A 166 10.81 0.86 6.37
CA GLY A 166 11.10 -0.54 6.73
C GLY A 166 11.94 -1.28 5.68
N ASN A 167 12.08 -0.70 4.49
CA ASN A 167 12.77 -1.24 3.32
C ASN A 167 14.00 -0.38 2.94
N VAL A 168 14.82 -0.83 1.98
CA VAL A 168 16.01 -0.11 1.51
C VAL A 168 15.62 1.20 0.82
N GLY A 169 16.19 2.32 1.28
CA GLY A 169 16.01 3.65 0.67
C GLY A 169 14.94 4.52 1.33
N ASP A 170 14.15 3.97 2.25
CA ASP A 170 13.13 4.73 2.98
C ASP A 170 13.78 5.82 3.85
N SER A 171 13.58 7.08 3.46
CA SER A 171 14.13 8.26 4.16
C SER A 171 13.15 8.88 5.17
N CYS A 172 11.91 8.39 5.21
CA CYS A 172 10.89 8.77 6.19
C CYS A 172 10.06 7.55 6.61
N SER A 173 9.33 7.67 7.72
CA SER A 173 8.37 6.67 8.18
C SER A 173 6.97 7.27 8.16
N ILE A 174 6.07 6.64 7.41
CA ILE A 174 4.67 7.03 7.23
C ILE A 174 3.85 5.73 7.33
N PRO A 175 3.29 5.39 8.50
CA PRO A 175 2.54 4.15 8.69
C PRO A 175 1.17 4.20 8.03
N LEU A 176 0.42 3.09 8.07
CA LEU A 176 -1.02 3.07 7.80
C LEU A 176 -1.77 4.06 8.72
N PRO A 177 -3.00 4.51 8.38
CA PRO A 177 -3.71 5.50 9.20
C PRO A 177 -3.84 5.06 10.67
N PRO A 178 -3.72 5.98 11.66
CA PRO A 178 -3.76 5.61 13.08
C PRO A 178 -5.00 4.78 13.47
N TRP A 179 -6.16 5.13 12.91
CA TRP A 179 -7.41 4.41 13.15
C TRP A 179 -7.45 2.98 12.57
N VAL A 180 -6.56 2.64 11.63
CA VAL A 180 -6.37 1.29 11.08
C VAL A 180 -5.40 0.50 11.97
N LEU A 181 -4.32 1.15 12.43
CA LEU A 181 -3.40 0.56 13.43
C LEU A 181 -4.13 0.19 14.73
N GLU A 182 -5.13 0.98 15.13
CA GLU A 182 -6.05 0.63 16.21
C GLU A 182 -6.77 -0.71 15.97
N GLU A 183 -7.31 -0.96 14.76
CA GLU A 183 -7.98 -2.24 14.47
C GLU A 183 -6.98 -3.40 14.38
N ILE A 184 -5.79 -3.18 13.82
CA ILE A 184 -4.69 -4.17 13.77
C ILE A 184 -4.19 -4.53 15.18
N SER A 185 -4.19 -3.59 16.13
CA SER A 185 -3.82 -3.89 17.52
C SER A 185 -4.91 -4.66 18.30
N LYS A 186 -6.18 -4.57 17.89
CA LYS A 186 -7.27 -5.42 18.41
C LYS A 186 -7.27 -6.81 17.78
N ASN A 187 -6.92 -6.92 16.50
CA ASN A 187 -6.81 -8.18 15.77
C ASN A 187 -5.53 -8.23 14.93
N THR A 188 -4.55 -9.01 15.39
CA THR A 188 -3.26 -9.15 14.69
C THR A 188 -3.31 -10.03 13.44
N ASP A 189 -4.43 -10.71 13.16
CA ASP A 189 -4.64 -11.47 11.92
C ASP A 189 -5.05 -10.59 10.72
N LEU A 190 -5.23 -9.27 10.91
CA LEU A 190 -5.53 -8.34 9.82
C LEU A 190 -4.34 -8.06 8.88
N VAL A 191 -3.15 -8.61 9.16
CA VAL A 191 -1.91 -8.32 8.44
C VAL A 191 -1.15 -9.60 8.12
N TYR A 192 -0.32 -9.57 7.06
CA TYR A 192 0.41 -10.75 6.60
C TYR A 192 1.28 -11.35 7.69
N THR A 193 1.29 -12.68 7.76
CA THR A 193 1.88 -13.43 8.88
C THR A 193 2.73 -14.58 8.36
N ASP A 194 3.96 -14.73 8.84
CA ASP A 194 4.81 -15.85 8.43
C ASP A 194 4.51 -17.16 9.18
N ARG A 195 5.08 -18.27 8.71
CA ARG A 195 4.99 -19.60 9.36
C ARG A 195 5.54 -19.65 10.81
N SER A 196 6.15 -18.58 11.29
CA SER A 196 6.71 -18.42 12.64
C SER A 196 5.91 -17.42 13.47
N GLY A 197 4.74 -16.98 13.00
CA GLY A 197 3.84 -16.05 13.69
C GLY A 197 4.27 -14.58 13.62
N ARG A 198 5.29 -14.23 12.83
CA ARG A 198 5.74 -12.85 12.67
C ARG A 198 4.78 -12.09 11.75
N ARG A 199 4.17 -11.02 12.30
CA ARG A 199 3.26 -10.12 11.59
C ARG A 199 4.06 -9.03 10.84
N ASN A 200 3.70 -8.70 9.61
CA ASN A 200 4.17 -7.48 8.93
C ASN A 200 3.02 -6.45 8.83
N PRO A 201 3.04 -5.35 9.61
CA PRO A 201 1.98 -4.34 9.60
C PRO A 201 2.02 -3.35 8.43
N GLU A 202 2.95 -3.51 7.48
CA GLU A 202 3.14 -2.63 6.32
C GLU A 202 1.91 -2.53 5.40
N TYR A 203 1.10 -3.61 5.33
CA TYR A 203 -0.09 -3.71 4.49
C TYR A 203 -1.10 -4.71 5.09
N ILE A 204 -2.39 -4.56 4.77
CA ILE A 204 -3.48 -5.42 5.24
C ILE A 204 -3.47 -6.77 4.48
N SER A 205 -3.67 -7.90 5.15
CA SER A 205 -3.72 -9.20 4.46
C SER A 205 -4.87 -9.25 3.46
N LEU A 206 -4.61 -9.70 2.22
CA LEU A 206 -5.66 -9.89 1.20
C LEU A 206 -6.78 -10.85 1.65
N GLY A 207 -6.52 -11.70 2.65
CA GLY A 207 -7.55 -12.52 3.29
C GLY A 207 -8.67 -11.70 3.94
N CYS A 208 -8.43 -10.42 4.23
CA CYS A 208 -9.41 -9.50 4.79
C CYS A 208 -10.24 -8.74 3.75
N ASP A 209 -9.90 -8.77 2.45
CA ASP A 209 -10.43 -7.83 1.43
C ASP A 209 -11.96 -7.75 1.36
N SER A 210 -12.65 -8.86 1.64
CA SER A 210 -14.12 -8.97 1.62
C SER A 210 -14.77 -9.02 3.01
N ILE A 211 -14.01 -8.80 4.09
CA ILE A 211 -14.45 -8.93 5.49
C ILE A 211 -14.51 -7.52 6.12
N PRO A 212 -15.60 -7.12 6.82
CA PRO A 212 -15.82 -5.74 7.27
C PRO A 212 -15.03 -5.32 8.52
N VAL A 213 -13.72 -5.61 8.52
CA VAL A 213 -12.80 -5.45 9.65
C VAL A 213 -12.41 -4.00 9.97
N LEU A 214 -12.55 -3.08 9.01
CA LEU A 214 -12.16 -1.67 9.16
C LEU A 214 -13.35 -0.82 9.62
N ARG A 215 -13.73 -1.00 10.90
CA ARG A 215 -14.86 -0.33 11.56
C ARG A 215 -16.18 -0.48 10.78
N GLY A 216 -16.45 -1.68 10.30
CA GLY A 216 -17.65 -2.02 9.52
C GLY A 216 -17.50 -1.85 8.00
N ARG A 217 -16.38 -1.30 7.51
CA ARG A 217 -16.00 -1.32 6.09
C ARG A 217 -15.04 -2.48 5.81
N THR A 218 -15.08 -3.04 4.60
CA THR A 218 -14.05 -3.97 4.10
C THR A 218 -12.84 -3.19 3.55
N PRO A 219 -11.63 -3.76 3.49
CA PRO A 219 -10.46 -3.11 2.89
C PRO A 219 -10.75 -2.61 1.46
N ILE A 220 -11.36 -3.43 0.60
CA ILE A 220 -11.68 -3.02 -0.78
C ILE A 220 -12.69 -1.86 -0.84
N GLN A 221 -13.60 -1.74 0.14
CA GLN A 221 -14.47 -0.56 0.27
C GLN A 221 -13.66 0.68 0.67
N VAL A 222 -12.75 0.58 1.64
CA VAL A 222 -11.90 1.71 2.06
C VAL A 222 -11.01 2.20 0.92
N TYR A 223 -10.35 1.30 0.20
CA TYR A 223 -9.54 1.64 -0.97
C TYR A 223 -10.40 2.28 -2.08
N SER A 224 -11.62 1.79 -2.31
CA SER A 224 -12.57 2.37 -3.26
C SER A 224 -13.05 3.76 -2.85
N ASP A 225 -13.34 3.98 -1.56
CA ASP A 225 -13.77 5.28 -1.03
C ASP A 225 -12.63 6.32 -1.11
N TYR A 226 -11.39 5.90 -0.83
CA TYR A 226 -10.19 6.71 -0.96
C TYR A 226 -9.96 7.15 -2.41
N MET A 227 -9.99 6.22 -3.37
CA MET A 227 -9.86 6.54 -4.79
C MET A 227 -11.02 7.41 -5.31
N ARG A 228 -12.24 7.22 -4.80
CA ARG A 228 -13.40 8.08 -5.11
C ARG A 228 -13.22 9.50 -4.55
N SER A 229 -12.64 9.63 -3.36
CA SER A 229 -12.27 10.91 -2.76
C SER A 229 -11.20 11.64 -3.58
N PHE A 230 -10.14 10.93 -3.99
CA PHE A 230 -9.12 11.46 -4.90
C PHE A 230 -9.73 11.94 -6.22
N HIS A 231 -10.52 11.10 -6.89
CA HIS A 231 -11.24 11.46 -8.11
C HIS A 231 -12.07 12.74 -7.92
N ASN A 232 -12.85 12.83 -6.85
CA ASN A 232 -13.72 13.99 -6.62
C ASN A 232 -12.92 15.28 -6.31
N ARG A 233 -11.76 15.18 -5.66
CA ARG A 233 -10.86 16.31 -5.36
C ARG A 233 -10.08 16.80 -6.59
N PHE A 234 -9.77 15.90 -7.53
CA PHE A 234 -8.83 16.13 -8.63
C PHE A 234 -9.39 15.93 -10.05
N LYS A 235 -10.70 15.66 -10.20
CA LYS A 235 -11.39 15.43 -11.49
C LYS A 235 -10.95 16.36 -12.64
N ASP A 236 -10.82 17.65 -12.36
CA ASP A 236 -10.51 18.70 -13.36
C ASP A 236 -9.03 18.69 -13.81
N TYR A 237 -8.20 17.84 -13.19
CA TYR A 237 -6.79 17.61 -13.51
C TYR A 237 -6.52 16.23 -14.12
N LEU A 238 -7.48 15.29 -14.08
CA LEU A 238 -7.33 13.92 -14.60
C LEU A 238 -7.23 13.92 -16.13
N GLY A 239 -6.27 13.17 -16.69
CA GLY A 239 -5.94 13.18 -18.12
C GLY A 239 -5.21 14.45 -18.61
N GLY A 240 -5.38 15.57 -17.90
CA GLY A 240 -4.69 16.84 -18.16
C GLY A 240 -3.30 16.91 -17.54
N VAL A 241 -3.25 17.08 -16.21
CA VAL A 241 -2.00 17.15 -15.43
C VAL A 241 -1.66 15.79 -14.84
N ILE A 242 -2.64 15.14 -14.22
CA ILE A 242 -2.52 13.77 -13.71
C ILE A 242 -2.68 12.83 -14.91
N ALA A 243 -1.56 12.31 -15.39
CA ALA A 243 -1.49 11.44 -16.56
C ALA A 243 -1.75 9.96 -16.21
N GLU A 244 -1.46 9.56 -14.96
CA GLU A 244 -1.50 8.16 -14.54
C GLU A 244 -1.89 8.04 -13.07
N ILE A 245 -2.60 6.96 -12.74
CA ILE A 245 -2.86 6.51 -11.37
C ILE A 245 -2.37 5.08 -11.28
N GLN A 246 -1.41 4.83 -10.38
CA GLN A 246 -0.98 3.49 -10.00
C GLN A 246 -1.69 3.10 -8.70
N VAL A 247 -2.18 1.86 -8.60
CA VAL A 247 -2.89 1.39 -7.40
C VAL A 247 -1.95 0.50 -6.60
N GLY A 248 -1.65 0.88 -5.36
CA GLY A 248 -0.83 0.06 -4.48
C GLY A 248 -1.59 -1.20 -4.06
N MET A 249 -1.04 -2.39 -4.30
CA MET A 249 -1.71 -3.68 -4.06
C MET A 249 -0.99 -4.57 -3.03
N GLY A 250 -0.09 -3.99 -2.23
CA GLY A 250 0.74 -4.73 -1.29
C GLY A 250 1.87 -3.90 -0.68
N PRO A 251 2.85 -4.56 -0.01
CA PRO A 251 4.08 -3.92 0.48
C PRO A 251 4.86 -3.21 -0.64
N CYS A 252 5.49 -2.08 -0.33
CA CYS A 252 6.01 -1.10 -1.30
C CYS A 252 5.01 -0.68 -2.41
N GLY A 253 3.71 -0.91 -2.25
CA GLY A 253 2.68 -0.75 -3.28
C GLY A 253 2.64 -1.87 -4.32
N GLU A 254 3.56 -2.82 -4.29
CA GLU A 254 3.71 -3.87 -5.31
C GLU A 254 2.67 -4.98 -5.12
N LEU A 255 2.18 -5.57 -6.23
CA LEU A 255 1.28 -6.73 -6.19
C LEU A 255 2.04 -8.01 -5.82
N ARG A 256 2.32 -8.17 -4.51
CA ARG A 256 3.04 -9.32 -3.96
C ARG A 256 2.72 -9.54 -2.48
N TYR A 257 3.21 -10.65 -1.95
CA TYR A 257 3.33 -10.86 -0.51
C TYR A 257 4.60 -10.18 0.05
N PRO A 258 4.66 -9.85 1.35
CA PRO A 258 5.87 -9.41 2.03
C PRO A 258 6.79 -10.61 2.33
N SER A 259 7.36 -11.20 1.28
CA SER A 259 8.23 -12.39 1.36
C SER A 259 9.71 -12.08 1.59
N TYR A 260 10.11 -10.82 1.68
CA TYR A 260 11.50 -10.40 1.98
C TYR A 260 11.56 -9.17 2.90
N PRO A 261 10.94 -9.21 4.10
CA PRO A 261 10.96 -8.07 5.02
C PRO A 261 12.36 -7.86 5.61
N GLU A 262 13.04 -6.78 5.23
CA GLU A 262 14.35 -6.41 5.80
C GLU A 262 14.27 -5.88 7.23
N SER A 263 13.10 -5.42 7.65
CA SER A 263 12.85 -4.87 8.99
C SER A 263 13.35 -5.81 10.10
N ASN A 264 14.10 -5.26 11.06
CA ASN A 264 14.79 -5.99 12.13
C ASN A 264 15.80 -7.07 11.67
N GLY A 265 16.28 -7.02 10.42
CA GLY A 265 17.19 -8.02 9.85
C GLY A 265 16.53 -9.38 9.60
N THR A 266 15.20 -9.40 9.50
CA THR A 266 14.34 -10.58 9.38
C THR A 266 14.59 -11.39 8.09
N TRP A 267 15.01 -10.70 7.04
CA TRP A 267 15.55 -11.22 5.79
C TRP A 267 16.83 -10.46 5.41
N ARG A 268 17.67 -11.05 4.55
CA ARG A 268 18.79 -10.38 3.86
C ARG A 268 19.00 -10.99 2.48
N PHE A 269 19.35 -10.17 1.50
CA PHE A 269 19.76 -10.63 0.17
C PHE A 269 21.02 -11.54 0.26
N PRO A 270 21.12 -12.65 -0.50
CA PRO A 270 20.18 -13.18 -1.50
C PRO A 270 19.36 -14.39 -0.99
N TRP A 271 18.97 -14.45 0.28
CA TRP A 271 18.33 -15.65 0.84
C TRP A 271 16.91 -15.88 0.31
N ASN A 272 16.50 -17.14 0.17
CA ASN A 272 15.09 -17.48 -0.03
C ASN A 272 14.38 -17.51 1.33
N TRP A 273 13.39 -16.65 1.53
CA TRP A 273 12.55 -16.65 2.72
C TRP A 273 11.38 -17.64 2.60
N GLY A 274 10.65 -17.85 3.69
CA GLY A 274 9.45 -18.69 3.69
C GLY A 274 8.25 -17.99 3.06
N ILE A 275 7.34 -18.76 2.47
CA ILE A 275 6.02 -18.28 2.05
C ILE A 275 5.26 -17.80 3.30
N PRO A 276 4.75 -16.55 3.33
CA PRO A 276 3.85 -16.11 4.39
C PRO A 276 2.49 -16.81 4.26
N MET A 277 1.86 -17.10 5.40
CA MET A 277 0.52 -17.68 5.44
C MET A 277 -0.54 -16.58 5.29
N LEU A 278 -1.70 -16.98 4.79
CA LEU A 278 -2.90 -16.14 4.59
C LEU A 278 -3.72 -16.03 5.87
#